data_AF-A0A966US56-F1
#
_entry.id   AF-A0A966US56-F1
#
_cell.length_a   1.000
_cell.length_b   1.000
_cell.length_c   1.000
_cell.angle_alpha   90.00
_cell.angle_beta   90.00
_cell.angle_gamma   90.00
#
_symmetry.space_group_name_H-M   'P 1'
#
loop_
_entity.id
_entity.type
_entity.pdbx_description
1 polymer ?
#
loop_
_entity_poly.entity_id
_entity_poly.type
_entity_poly.pdbx_seq_one_letter_code
_entity_poly.pdbx_strand_id
1 'polypeptide(L)'
;MAEQGTAARLIEVAKGELGTIEGPKDNETKYGAFTKANFQPWCGSFVMWCANEAGVKVPNTVYTPGGAAAFKKAGAWIDGDVADPEPGDIAYFDFPSDGVDRISHVGIVIADNEDGTVWCIEGNTSPDKKGSQRNGGQVSKKLRAFKKNKQGEMISIVGFGRPKFGSTGNTKSSSAPAKNTKKSKSCPTCGQDIK
;
A
#
# COMPACT_ATOMS: atom_id res chain seq x y z
N MET A 1 7.22 1.10 -16.17
CA MET A 1 6.51 1.69 -15.02
C MET A 1 5.03 1.62 -15.30
N ALA A 2 4.26 1.03 -14.39
CA ALA A 2 2.80 0.97 -14.48
C ALA A 2 2.17 2.37 -14.30
N GLU A 3 0.92 2.53 -14.72
CA GLU A 3 0.22 3.81 -14.64
C GLU A 3 -0.14 4.19 -13.20
N GLN A 4 0.00 5.47 -12.84
CA GLN A 4 -0.38 6.00 -11.53
C GLN A 4 -1.86 5.77 -11.23
N GLY A 5 -2.19 5.50 -9.97
CA GLY A 5 -3.55 5.22 -9.49
C GLY A 5 -4.04 3.79 -9.74
N THR A 6 -3.18 2.89 -10.23
CA THR A 6 -3.53 1.49 -10.52
C THR A 6 -2.99 0.50 -9.49
N ALA A 7 -3.62 -0.66 -9.39
CA ALA A 7 -3.13 -1.79 -8.59
C ALA A 7 -1.74 -2.24 -9.03
N ALA A 8 -1.50 -2.30 -10.35
CA ALA A 8 -0.21 -2.67 -10.91
C ALA A 8 0.91 -1.72 -10.44
N ARG A 9 0.63 -0.42 -10.35
CA ARG A 9 1.60 0.56 -9.85
C ARG A 9 1.83 0.44 -8.34
N LEU A 10 0.79 0.19 -7.55
CA LEU A 10 0.93 -0.08 -6.12
C LEU A 10 1.85 -1.28 -5.87
N ILE A 11 1.62 -2.36 -6.61
CA ILE A 11 2.42 -3.59 -6.53
C ILE A 11 3.86 -3.36 -7.01
N GLU A 12 4.04 -2.61 -8.10
CA GLU A 12 5.38 -2.26 -8.62
C GLU A 12 6.20 -1.49 -7.58
N VAL A 13 5.60 -0.49 -6.93
CA VAL A 13 6.24 0.28 -5.86
C VAL A 13 6.60 -0.64 -4.68
N ALA A 14 5.66 -1.46 -4.20
CA ALA A 14 5.90 -2.37 -3.09
C ALA A 14 7.02 -3.37 -3.38
N LYS A 15 7.09 -3.91 -4.61
CA LYS A 15 8.18 -4.80 -5.06
C LYS A 15 9.54 -4.11 -5.03
N GLY A 16 9.60 -2.81 -5.34
CA GLY A 16 10.82 -2.02 -5.29
C GLY A 16 11.43 -1.88 -3.90
N GLU A 17 10.65 -2.11 -2.85
CA GLU A 17 11.08 -1.99 -1.46
C GLU A 17 11.47 -3.32 -0.81
N LEU A 18 11.34 -4.44 -1.52
CA LEU A 18 11.68 -5.77 -1.00
C LEU A 18 13.12 -5.81 -0.47
N GLY A 19 13.28 -6.36 0.73
CA GLY A 19 14.58 -6.47 1.39
C GLY A 19 14.95 -5.25 2.24
N THR A 20 14.19 -4.15 2.20
CA THR A 20 14.43 -2.99 3.09
C THR A 20 14.31 -3.41 4.54
N ILE A 21 15.36 -3.15 5.33
CA ILE A 21 15.41 -3.41 6.78
C ILE A 21 15.33 -2.07 7.51
N GLU A 22 14.59 -2.02 8.62
CA GLU A 22 14.54 -0.84 9.50
C GLU A 22 15.90 -0.54 10.15
N GLY A 23 16.10 0.69 10.60
CA GLY A 23 17.29 1.06 11.37
C GLY A 23 17.87 2.43 11.00
N PRO A 24 18.88 2.89 11.77
CA PRO A 24 19.62 2.13 12.79
C PRO A 24 18.90 1.90 14.12
N LYS A 25 17.85 2.66 14.46
CA LYS A 25 17.03 2.42 15.65
C LYS A 25 15.86 1.49 15.32
N ASP A 26 15.36 0.79 16.34
CA ASP A 26 14.15 -0.04 16.24
C ASP A 26 12.99 0.77 15.63
N ASN A 27 12.33 0.17 14.63
CA ASN A 27 11.24 0.79 13.88
C ASN A 27 11.56 2.14 13.19
N GLU A 28 12.84 2.46 12.97
CA GLU A 28 13.25 3.66 12.22
C GLU A 28 13.17 3.41 10.72
N THR A 29 12.25 4.09 10.02
CA THR A 29 12.06 3.92 8.57
C THR A 29 11.62 5.22 7.87
N LYS A 30 11.92 5.31 6.57
CA LYS A 30 11.39 6.39 5.71
C LYS A 30 9.86 6.41 5.68
N TYR A 31 9.22 5.24 5.84
CA TYR A 31 7.76 5.11 5.85
C TYR A 31 7.16 5.69 7.12
N GLY A 32 7.71 5.35 8.28
CA GLY A 32 7.30 5.92 9.56
C GLY A 32 7.51 7.44 9.59
N ALA A 33 8.63 7.93 9.04
CA ALA A 33 8.85 9.37 8.89
C ALA A 33 7.78 10.04 8.00
N PHE A 34 7.44 9.43 6.86
CA PHE A 34 6.40 9.92 5.94
C PHE A 34 5.03 10.06 6.62
N THR A 35 4.64 9.09 7.45
CA THR A 35 3.36 9.10 8.16
C THR A 35 3.39 9.84 9.50
N LYS A 36 4.55 10.41 9.88
CA LYS A 36 4.79 11.02 11.19
C LYS A 36 4.61 10.05 12.36
N ALA A 37 4.83 8.76 12.12
CA ALA A 37 4.78 7.66 13.08
C ALA A 37 6.09 6.85 13.08
N ASN A 38 7.24 7.52 12.96
CA ASN A 38 8.54 6.87 13.00
C ASN A 38 8.79 6.23 14.38
N PHE A 39 9.62 5.19 14.44
CA PHE A 39 9.89 4.42 15.67
C PHE A 39 8.67 3.68 16.24
N GLN A 40 7.67 3.41 15.39
CA GLN A 40 6.50 2.59 15.70
C GLN A 40 6.39 1.45 14.68
N PRO A 41 5.71 0.34 15.00
CA PRO A 41 5.45 -0.72 14.03
C PRO A 41 4.93 -0.17 12.70
N TRP A 42 5.67 -0.39 11.63
CA TRP A 42 5.55 0.43 10.41
C TRP A 42 4.89 -0.28 9.21
N CYS A 43 4.23 -1.42 9.42
CA CYS A 43 3.48 -2.13 8.36
C CYS A 43 2.43 -1.23 7.69
N GLY A 44 1.65 -0.50 8.49
CA GLY A 44 0.67 0.45 7.98
C GLY A 44 1.31 1.67 7.32
N SER A 45 2.41 2.17 7.89
CA SER A 45 3.18 3.26 7.29
C SER A 45 3.76 2.89 5.93
N PHE A 46 4.22 1.65 5.76
CA PHE A 46 4.68 1.11 4.48
C PHE A 46 3.56 1.12 3.44
N VAL A 47 2.37 0.59 3.77
CA VAL A 47 1.21 0.61 2.86
C VAL A 47 0.83 2.04 2.46
N MET A 48 0.79 2.97 3.43
CA MET A 48 0.48 4.38 3.16
C MET A 48 1.50 5.03 2.22
N TRP A 49 2.80 4.74 2.41
CA TRP A 49 3.85 5.25 1.55
C TRP A 49 3.77 4.66 0.15
N CYS A 50 3.59 3.34 0.01
CA CYS A 50 3.44 2.71 -1.29
C CYS A 50 2.22 3.25 -2.05
N ALA A 51 1.09 3.45 -1.36
CA ALA A 51 -0.12 4.03 -1.94
C ALA A 51 0.12 5.46 -2.43
N ASN A 52 0.85 6.29 -1.66
CA ASN A 52 1.23 7.63 -2.06
C ASN A 52 2.08 7.65 -3.34
N GLU A 53 3.17 6.87 -3.37
CA GLU A 53 4.07 6.76 -4.53
C GLU A 53 3.39 6.19 -5.78
N ALA A 54 2.33 5.42 -5.57
CA ALA A 54 1.50 4.85 -6.62
C ALA A 54 0.28 5.70 -6.99
N GLY A 55 0.05 6.85 -6.35
CA GLY A 55 -1.12 7.68 -6.59
C GLY A 55 -2.46 7.02 -6.25
N VAL A 56 -2.44 5.99 -5.40
CA VAL A 56 -3.62 5.23 -4.97
C VAL A 56 -4.13 5.80 -3.65
N LYS A 57 -5.45 6.03 -3.56
CA LYS A 57 -6.08 6.45 -2.31
C LYS A 57 -6.47 5.23 -1.48
N VAL A 58 -5.93 5.15 -0.27
CA VAL A 58 -6.31 4.18 0.76
C VAL A 58 -6.68 4.91 2.05
N PRO A 59 -7.63 4.40 2.86
CA PRO A 59 -7.82 4.87 4.21
C PRO A 59 -6.51 4.80 5.01
N ASN A 60 -6.35 5.70 5.98
CA ASN A 60 -5.17 5.66 6.85
C ASN A 60 -5.14 4.34 7.62
N THR A 61 -4.12 3.52 7.33
CA THR A 61 -3.92 2.19 7.93
C THR A 61 -2.70 2.11 8.84
N VAL A 62 -2.09 3.25 9.20
CA VAL A 62 -1.01 3.30 10.21
C VAL A 62 -1.46 2.66 11.51
N TYR A 63 -2.69 2.94 11.94
CA TYR A 63 -3.39 2.14 12.93
C TYR A 63 -4.30 1.14 12.23
N THR A 64 -3.87 -0.12 12.18
CA THR A 64 -4.50 -1.16 11.34
C THR A 64 -5.98 -1.43 11.65
N PRO A 65 -6.47 -1.43 12.92
CA PRO A 65 -7.91 -1.54 13.17
C PRO A 65 -8.71 -0.34 12.61
N GLY A 66 -8.12 0.86 12.67
CA GLY A 66 -8.72 2.07 12.11
C GLY A 66 -8.84 2.00 10.59
N GLY A 67 -7.81 1.50 9.91
CA GLY A 67 -7.83 1.26 8.46
C GLY A 67 -8.93 0.28 8.06
N ALA A 68 -9.02 -0.86 8.74
CA ALA A 68 -10.06 -1.86 8.51
C ALA A 68 -11.47 -1.28 8.75
N ALA A 69 -11.69 -0.57 9.87
CA ALA A 69 -12.97 0.08 10.16
C ALA A 69 -13.35 1.12 9.10
N ALA A 70 -12.37 1.85 8.55
CA ALA A 70 -12.61 2.81 7.49
C ALA A 70 -13.00 2.15 6.16
N PHE A 71 -12.37 1.02 5.80
CA PHE A 71 -12.81 0.21 4.65
C PHE A 71 -14.23 -0.34 4.84
N LYS A 72 -14.55 -0.83 6.04
CA LYS A 72 -15.92 -1.29 6.39
C LYS A 72 -16.93 -0.16 6.22
N LYS A 73 -16.65 1.02 6.78
CA LYS A 73 -17.50 2.21 6.65
C LYS A 73 -17.67 2.66 5.19
N ALA A 74 -16.66 2.47 4.36
CA ALA A 74 -16.70 2.81 2.95
C ALA A 74 -17.39 1.75 2.06
N GLY A 75 -17.83 0.63 2.63
CA GLY A 75 -18.42 -0.49 1.87
C GLY A 75 -17.41 -1.19 0.95
N ALA A 76 -16.12 -1.11 1.29
CA ALA A 76 -15.01 -1.66 0.50
C ALA A 76 -14.19 -2.69 1.29
N TRP A 77 -14.76 -3.23 2.37
CA TRP A 77 -14.21 -4.33 3.13
C TRP A 77 -14.83 -5.65 2.68
N ILE A 78 -14.02 -6.70 2.66
CA ILE A 78 -14.42 -8.07 2.34
C ILE A 78 -13.88 -8.98 3.45
N ASP A 79 -14.77 -9.68 4.14
CA ASP A 79 -14.38 -10.63 5.21
C ASP A 79 -13.67 -11.85 4.61
N GLY A 80 -12.65 -12.36 5.30
CA GLY A 80 -11.75 -13.38 4.76
C GLY A 80 -12.44 -14.69 4.36
N ASP A 81 -13.50 -15.09 5.08
CA ASP A 81 -14.26 -16.32 4.82
C ASP A 81 -15.05 -16.29 3.50
N VAL A 82 -15.47 -15.11 3.04
CA VAL A 82 -16.19 -14.90 1.78
C VAL A 82 -15.33 -14.20 0.72
N ALA A 83 -14.07 -13.90 1.03
CA ALA A 83 -13.22 -13.12 0.16
C ALA A 83 -12.87 -13.81 -1.17
N ASP A 84 -12.77 -12.96 -2.19
CA ASP A 84 -12.20 -13.18 -3.52
C ASP A 84 -11.14 -12.08 -3.73
N PRO A 85 -9.91 -12.27 -3.18
CA PRO A 85 -8.92 -11.22 -3.11
C PRO A 85 -8.31 -10.90 -4.48
N GLU A 86 -8.10 -9.61 -4.75
CA GLU A 86 -7.52 -9.13 -6.00
C GLU A 86 -6.11 -8.55 -5.77
N PRO A 87 -5.19 -8.65 -6.75
CA PRO A 87 -3.94 -7.90 -6.69
C PRO A 87 -4.19 -6.41 -6.44
N GLY A 88 -3.54 -5.86 -5.42
CA GLY A 88 -3.71 -4.48 -4.97
C GLY A 88 -4.62 -4.33 -3.75
N ASP A 89 -5.38 -5.36 -3.37
CA ASP A 89 -6.10 -5.36 -2.11
C ASP A 89 -5.15 -5.20 -0.92
N ILE A 90 -5.64 -4.54 0.13
CA ILE A 90 -4.93 -4.38 1.39
C ILE A 90 -5.39 -5.50 2.33
N ALA A 91 -4.54 -6.50 2.56
CA ALA A 91 -4.80 -7.60 3.47
C ALA A 91 -4.56 -7.16 4.92
N TYR A 92 -5.50 -7.47 5.80
CA TYR A 92 -5.41 -7.18 7.23
C TYR A 92 -5.30 -8.46 8.04
N PHE A 93 -4.42 -8.44 9.03
CA PHE A 93 -4.01 -9.65 9.74
C PHE A 93 -4.31 -9.57 11.22
N ASP A 94 -4.71 -10.70 11.76
CA ASP A 94 -4.74 -11.03 13.18
C ASP A 94 -3.95 -12.33 13.33
N PHE A 95 -2.76 -12.27 13.93
CA PHE A 95 -1.87 -13.42 14.00
C PHE A 95 -2.17 -14.21 15.27
N PRO A 96 -2.56 -15.49 15.16
CA PRO A 96 -2.74 -16.35 16.31
C PRO A 96 -1.51 -16.32 17.24
N SER A 97 -1.75 -16.17 18.54
CA SER A 97 -0.73 -16.23 19.59
C SER A 97 0.36 -15.14 19.52
N ASP A 98 0.10 -14.00 18.87
CA ASP A 98 1.02 -12.85 18.86
C ASP A 98 0.91 -11.94 20.10
N GLY A 99 0.00 -12.27 21.03
CA GLY A 99 -0.31 -11.52 22.24
C GLY A 99 -1.26 -10.33 22.04
N VAL A 100 -1.87 -10.21 20.85
CA VAL A 100 -2.77 -9.11 20.46
C VAL A 100 -4.04 -9.69 19.83
N ASP A 101 -5.16 -9.67 20.56
CA ASP A 101 -6.46 -10.18 20.09
C ASP A 101 -7.21 -9.11 19.28
N ARG A 102 -6.62 -8.69 18.15
CA ARG A 102 -7.19 -7.79 17.15
C ARG A 102 -6.32 -7.75 15.90
N ILE A 103 -6.86 -7.14 14.84
CA ILE A 103 -6.07 -6.69 13.68
C ILE A 103 -4.80 -5.96 14.16
N SER A 104 -3.65 -6.53 13.81
CA SER A 104 -2.34 -6.14 14.34
C SER A 104 -1.29 -5.90 13.25
N HIS A 105 -1.58 -6.25 11.99
CA HIS A 105 -0.70 -6.07 10.85
C HIS A 105 -1.47 -5.87 9.53
N VAL A 106 -0.77 -5.42 8.49
CA VAL A 106 -1.34 -5.12 7.16
C VAL A 106 -0.31 -5.31 6.04
N GLY A 107 -0.76 -5.66 4.83
CA GLY A 107 0.09 -5.92 3.68
C GLY A 107 -0.63 -5.71 2.35
N ILE A 108 0.12 -5.69 1.25
CA ILE A 108 -0.42 -5.49 -0.11
C ILE A 108 -0.48 -6.84 -0.80
N VAL A 109 -1.66 -7.26 -1.24
CA VAL A 109 -1.86 -8.47 -2.05
C VAL A 109 -1.22 -8.26 -3.42
N ILE A 110 -0.42 -9.21 -3.87
CA ILE A 110 0.22 -9.19 -5.19
C ILE A 110 -0.26 -10.31 -6.11
N ALA A 111 -0.86 -11.36 -5.56
CA ALA A 111 -1.49 -12.45 -6.30
C ALA A 111 -2.42 -13.26 -5.37
N ASP A 112 -3.58 -13.68 -5.88
CA ASP A 112 -4.36 -14.79 -5.33
C ASP A 112 -3.88 -16.10 -5.97
N ASN A 113 -3.74 -17.15 -5.14
CA ASN A 113 -3.34 -18.48 -5.59
C ASN A 113 -4.54 -19.42 -5.82
N GLU A 114 -5.77 -18.93 -5.62
CA GLU A 114 -7.03 -19.68 -5.82
C GLU A 114 -7.16 -20.93 -4.92
N ASP A 115 -6.39 -20.99 -3.83
CA ASP A 115 -6.33 -22.13 -2.91
C ASP A 115 -6.52 -21.73 -1.43
N GLY A 116 -7.05 -20.53 -1.21
CA GLY A 116 -7.22 -19.95 0.12
C GLY A 116 -5.96 -19.25 0.65
N THR A 117 -4.95 -19.07 -0.21
CA THR A 117 -3.74 -18.29 0.09
C THR A 117 -3.50 -17.18 -0.93
N VAL A 118 -2.83 -16.12 -0.47
CA VAL A 118 -2.37 -15.02 -1.30
C VAL A 118 -0.86 -14.83 -1.11
N TRP A 119 -0.20 -14.29 -2.14
CA TRP A 119 1.09 -13.66 -1.97
C TRP A 119 0.89 -12.19 -1.60
N CYS A 120 1.59 -11.76 -0.56
CA CYS A 120 1.63 -10.36 -0.11
C CYS A 120 3.06 -9.80 -0.17
N ILE A 121 3.15 -8.48 -0.27
CA ILE A 121 4.33 -7.73 0.15
C ILE A 121 3.95 -6.94 1.41
N GLU A 122 4.73 -7.15 2.45
CA GLU A 122 4.47 -6.66 3.80
C GLU A 122 5.69 -5.88 4.27
N GLY A 123 5.47 -4.70 4.85
CA GLY A 123 6.46 -3.99 5.62
C GLY A 123 6.43 -4.46 7.08
N ASN A 124 7.55 -4.37 7.78
CA ASN A 124 7.70 -4.73 9.18
C ASN A 124 7.36 -6.19 9.51
N THR A 125 7.77 -7.12 8.66
CA THR A 125 7.63 -8.56 8.91
C THR A 125 8.99 -9.25 8.78
N SER A 126 9.13 -10.44 9.35
CA SER A 126 10.38 -11.21 9.20
C SER A 126 10.42 -11.96 7.87
N PRO A 127 11.60 -12.12 7.26
CA PRO A 127 11.76 -12.83 5.98
C PRO A 127 11.40 -14.31 6.11
N ASP A 128 11.64 -14.91 7.28
CA ASP A 128 11.33 -16.30 7.58
C ASP A 128 10.08 -16.45 8.46
N LYS A 129 9.77 -17.70 8.84
CA LYS A 129 8.66 -18.03 9.74
C LYS A 129 9.05 -18.02 11.23
N LYS A 130 10.34 -17.90 11.55
CA LYS A 130 10.87 -17.96 12.92
C LYS A 130 10.79 -16.59 13.61
N GLY A 131 11.02 -15.53 12.84
CA GLY A 131 10.93 -14.16 13.32
C GLY A 131 9.49 -13.66 13.45
N SER A 132 9.36 -12.48 14.05
CA SER A 132 8.07 -11.82 14.26
C SER A 132 7.36 -11.51 12.95
N GLN A 133 6.16 -12.06 12.77
CA GLN A 133 5.34 -11.77 11.59
C GLN A 133 4.64 -10.41 11.69
N ARG A 134 4.50 -9.87 12.90
CA ARG A 134 3.82 -8.61 13.21
C ARG A 134 4.75 -7.38 13.20
N ASN A 135 5.97 -7.57 13.67
CA ASN A 135 6.99 -6.53 13.88
C ASN A 135 8.40 -7.11 13.67
N GLY A 136 8.67 -7.53 12.45
CA GLY A 136 9.89 -8.27 12.09
C GLY A 136 10.96 -7.46 11.38
N GLY A 137 10.74 -6.14 11.21
CA GLY A 137 11.76 -5.20 10.79
C GLY A 137 12.17 -5.21 9.32
N GLN A 138 11.50 -5.96 8.45
CA GLN A 138 11.83 -6.00 7.02
C GLN A 138 10.61 -5.89 6.10
N VAL A 139 10.82 -5.36 4.89
CA VAL A 139 9.90 -5.55 3.77
C VAL A 139 10.12 -6.92 3.14
N SER A 140 9.14 -7.81 3.23
CA SER A 140 9.26 -9.19 2.74
C SER A 140 8.05 -9.62 1.90
N LYS A 141 8.30 -10.53 0.96
CA LYS A 141 7.24 -11.26 0.25
C LYS A 141 6.80 -12.46 1.09
N LYS A 142 5.49 -12.58 1.37
CA LYS A 142 4.95 -13.60 2.27
C LYS A 142 3.78 -14.36 1.63
N LEU A 143 3.74 -15.67 1.84
CA LEU A 143 2.56 -16.48 1.57
C LEU A 143 1.66 -16.42 2.81
N ARG A 144 0.40 -16.09 2.63
CA ARG A 144 -0.55 -15.89 3.74
C ARG A 144 -1.87 -16.56 3.44
N ALA A 145 -2.48 -17.18 4.44
CA ALA A 145 -3.77 -17.83 4.29
C ALA A 145 -4.90 -16.97 4.86
N PHE A 146 -6.03 -16.97 4.14
CA PHE A 146 -7.30 -16.38 4.55
C PHE A 146 -8.42 -17.44 4.66
N LYS A 147 -8.19 -18.64 4.10
CA LYS A 147 -9.07 -19.81 4.20
C LYS A 147 -8.24 -21.06 4.48
N LYS A 148 -8.94 -22.17 4.77
CA LYS A 148 -8.32 -23.49 4.87
C LYS A 148 -7.61 -23.79 3.54
N ASN A 149 -6.33 -24.08 3.62
CA ASN A 149 -5.45 -24.28 2.48
C ASN A 149 -4.75 -25.64 2.59
N LYS A 150 -4.24 -26.14 1.46
CA LYS A 150 -3.59 -27.45 1.39
C LYS A 150 -2.15 -27.43 1.91
N GLN A 151 -1.55 -26.25 2.01
CA GLN A 151 -0.17 -26.01 2.40
C GLN A 151 0.02 -26.01 3.93
N GLY A 152 -1.06 -26.07 4.70
CA GLY A 152 -1.01 -25.98 6.16
C GLY A 152 -0.56 -24.61 6.66
N GLU A 153 -0.66 -23.57 5.83
CA GLU A 153 -0.35 -22.20 6.23
C GLU A 153 -1.41 -21.71 7.23
N MET A 154 -0.95 -21.01 8.27
CA MET A 154 -1.83 -20.50 9.31
C MET A 154 -2.76 -19.43 8.73
N ILE A 155 -4.06 -19.59 8.96
CA ILE A 155 -5.05 -18.56 8.63
C ILE A 155 -4.76 -17.37 9.54
N SER A 156 -4.33 -16.27 8.92
CA SER A 156 -3.90 -15.05 9.61
C SER A 156 -4.52 -13.80 9.03
N ILE A 157 -5.07 -13.88 7.82
CA ILE A 157 -5.81 -12.77 7.21
C ILE A 157 -7.27 -12.85 7.68
N VAL A 158 -7.75 -11.76 8.27
CA VAL A 158 -9.15 -11.64 8.72
C VAL A 158 -10.05 -10.97 7.67
N GLY A 159 -9.45 -10.27 6.72
CA GLY A 159 -10.17 -9.68 5.60
C GLY A 159 -9.32 -8.70 4.80
N PHE A 160 -9.96 -8.11 3.81
CA PHE A 160 -9.32 -7.31 2.78
C PHE A 160 -10.05 -5.97 2.63
N GLY A 161 -9.28 -4.90 2.50
CA GLY A 161 -9.78 -3.61 2.06
C GLY A 161 -9.43 -3.40 0.58
N ARG A 162 -10.43 -3.20 -0.28
CA ARG A 162 -10.24 -2.98 -1.72
C ARG A 162 -10.14 -1.49 -2.04
N PRO A 163 -8.96 -0.95 -2.41
CA PRO A 163 -8.85 0.43 -2.84
C PRO A 163 -9.66 0.67 -4.12
N LYS A 164 -10.17 1.90 -4.28
CA LYS A 164 -10.73 2.33 -5.55
C LYS A 164 -9.59 2.74 -6.46
N PHE A 165 -9.20 1.87 -7.38
CA PHE A 165 -8.23 2.20 -8.42
C PHE A 165 -8.86 3.09 -9.48
N GLY A 166 -8.08 4.01 -10.05
CA GLY A 166 -8.55 4.82 -11.17
C GLY A 166 -8.76 3.94 -12.40
N SER A 167 -9.87 4.13 -13.12
CA SER A 167 -10.03 3.52 -14.44
C SER A 167 -8.91 4.02 -15.35
N THR A 168 -8.21 3.11 -16.03
CA THR A 168 -7.22 3.42 -17.07
C THR A 168 -7.89 4.31 -18.11
N GLY A 169 -7.57 5.60 -18.08
CA GLY A 169 -8.39 6.63 -18.72
C GLY A 169 -7.69 7.97 -18.75
N ASN A 170 -6.68 8.07 -19.61
CA ASN A 170 -6.05 9.29 -20.10
C ASN A 170 -5.38 10.21 -19.06
N THR A 171 -4.05 10.13 -19.08
CA THR A 171 -3.09 11.12 -18.60
C THR A 171 -3.62 12.56 -18.56
N LYS A 172 -3.79 13.11 -17.35
CA LYS A 172 -3.43 14.50 -17.09
C LYS A 172 -2.14 14.52 -16.29
N SER A 173 -1.06 14.60 -17.04
CA SER A 173 0.26 15.03 -16.58
C SER A 173 0.10 16.32 -15.76
N SER A 174 0.34 16.23 -14.46
CA SER A 174 0.55 17.40 -13.61
C SER A 174 1.90 17.99 -13.98
N SER A 175 1.88 18.94 -14.91
CA SER A 175 3.02 19.79 -15.21
C SER A 175 3.32 20.69 -14.02
N ALA A 176 4.60 20.73 -13.64
CA ALA A 176 5.18 21.66 -12.68
C ALA A 176 4.87 23.13 -13.05
N PRO A 177 4.86 24.07 -12.08
CA PRO A 177 4.42 25.44 -12.32
C PRO A 177 5.39 26.17 -13.26
N ALA A 178 4.91 26.53 -14.45
CA ALA A 178 5.63 27.33 -15.41
C ALA A 178 5.82 28.76 -14.87
N LYS A 179 7.08 29.22 -14.90
CA LYS A 179 7.50 30.59 -14.60
C LYS A 179 6.76 31.59 -15.48
N ASN A 180 6.36 32.68 -14.83
CA ASN A 180 5.70 33.86 -15.39
C ASN A 180 6.56 34.50 -16.50
N THR A 181 6.06 34.55 -17.74
CA THR A 181 6.61 35.40 -18.80
C THR A 181 5.48 36.25 -19.41
N LYS A 182 5.62 37.57 -19.30
CA LYS A 182 4.74 38.58 -19.89
C LYS A 182 4.64 38.35 -21.41
N LYS A 183 3.43 38.21 -21.94
CA LYS A 183 3.16 38.29 -23.38
C LYS A 183 3.29 39.75 -23.85
N SER A 184 4.21 40.04 -24.76
CA SER A 184 4.12 41.20 -25.64
C SER A 184 2.99 40.96 -26.66
N LYS A 185 2.24 42.02 -27.01
CA LYS A 185 1.23 41.98 -28.08
C LYS A 185 1.83 42.64 -29.31
N SER A 186 1.97 41.92 -30.41
CA SER A 186 2.35 42.47 -31.71
C SER A 186 1.11 42.72 -32.59
N CYS A 187 1.20 43.75 -33.45
CA CYS A 187 0.10 44.19 -34.30
C CYS A 187 -0.14 43.21 -35.46
N PRO A 188 -1.37 42.68 -35.65
CA PRO A 188 -1.65 41.63 -36.64
C PRO A 188 -1.66 42.09 -38.10
N THR A 189 -1.38 43.35 -38.40
CA THR A 189 -1.40 43.88 -39.79
C THR A 189 -0.02 44.27 -40.32
N CYS A 190 0.96 44.53 -39.46
CA CYS A 190 2.31 44.93 -39.89
C CYS A 190 3.45 44.25 -39.11
N GLY A 191 3.14 43.36 -38.16
CA GLY A 191 4.12 42.44 -37.57
C GLY A 191 5.16 43.06 -36.63
N GLN A 192 5.03 44.32 -36.25
CA GLN A 192 5.92 44.94 -35.26
C GLN A 192 5.36 44.87 -33.83
N ASP A 193 6.25 44.73 -32.86
CA ASP A 193 5.94 44.69 -31.43
C ASP A 193 5.47 46.06 -30.92
N ILE A 194 4.32 46.07 -30.23
CA ILE A 194 3.78 47.28 -29.58
C ILE A 194 4.38 47.34 -28.17
N LYS A 195 5.12 48.42 -27.86
CA LYS A 195 5.61 48.71 -26.51
C LYS A 195 4.47 49.16 -25.59
#